data_AF-A0A8H6TXS0-F1
#
_entry.id   AF-A0A8H6TXS0-F1
#
_cell.length_a   1.000
_cell.length_b   1.000
_cell.length_c   1.000
_cell.angle_alpha   90.00
_cell.angle_beta   90.00
_cell.angle_gamma   90.00
#
_symmetry.space_group_name_H-M   'P 1'
#
loop_
_entity.id
_entity.type
_entity.pdbx_description
1 polymer ?
#
loop_
_entity_poly.entity_id
_entity_poly.type
_entity_poly.pdbx_seq_one_letter_code
_entity_poly.pdbx_strand_id
1 'polypeptide(L)'
;MFVSRFSSTDRCKRKPALTDAQQLMYSQEKSVNFRLVSRMVARYAPTRLGEGDLAPKEVQDYLAEIGEFAQLAQLTSSIDFIFSHIPTLCEPGFPLEGYTALPYARVARVFVGKTAAFPGILAFRFSKLNGTRRQQKQIVLAFSGTTNAHQALLNLWAVHHPHASQRGTVHRGFWALYEGIRASALDAIRAALSMEEAITRTPTGRNTISEVVVTGHSMGAAVAQLLVLDLLRDDSDMQSLIGGIPLRFVGFGGPRVGDAALRALWCELVVARRARYGEDAFGEYAIKMYNDGVPALPPLAFGYRHLVQSAYYAENDKLYRVPPELGEYSRFRTLCHDATVPVLHPRGGHMYYNGRDAEGMVRRLGWFKEALKDEPGVRAAYLTKVEQDAAKAASC
;
A
#
# COMPACT_ATOMS: atom_id res chain seq x y z
N MET A 1 42.60 6.71 22.77
CA MET A 1 41.72 6.96 23.93
C MET A 1 41.03 8.31 23.72
N PHE A 2 39.90 8.33 23.01
CA PHE A 2 39.02 9.49 22.90
C PHE A 2 37.58 8.98 22.98
N VAL A 3 37.08 8.90 24.22
CA VAL A 3 35.69 8.61 24.51
C VAL A 3 34.94 9.91 24.31
N SER A 4 34.35 10.07 23.13
CA SER A 4 33.40 11.15 22.86
C SER A 4 32.20 10.98 23.78
N ARG A 5 32.02 11.94 24.70
CA ARG A 5 30.87 12.04 25.60
C ARG A 5 29.62 12.25 24.75
N PHE A 6 28.73 11.24 24.70
CA PHE A 6 27.36 11.43 24.24
C PHE A 6 26.69 12.50 25.11
N SER A 7 26.44 13.67 24.52
CA SER A 7 25.79 14.80 25.20
C SER A 7 24.33 14.48 25.53
N SER A 8 23.84 15.07 26.63
CA SER A 8 22.53 14.89 27.25
C SER A 8 21.33 15.49 26.48
N THR A 9 21.35 15.48 25.15
CA THR A 9 20.26 16.02 24.30
C THR A 9 19.19 14.99 23.92
N ASP A 10 19.24 13.78 24.48
CA ASP A 10 18.28 12.69 24.19
C ASP A 10 16.94 12.85 24.96
N ARG A 11 16.39 14.06 24.95
CA ARG A 11 15.10 14.44 25.57
C ARG A 11 13.89 13.79 24.88
N CYS A 12 14.09 13.08 23.77
CA CYS A 12 13.05 12.39 23.00
C CYS A 12 12.67 10.99 23.56
N LYS A 13 13.08 10.66 24.79
CA LYS A 13 12.95 9.29 25.33
C LYS A 13 11.64 8.97 26.04
N ARG A 14 10.80 9.96 26.37
CA ARG A 14 9.49 9.68 26.97
C ARG A 14 8.48 9.45 25.85
N LYS A 15 8.00 8.20 25.72
CA LYS A 15 6.83 7.92 24.91
C LYS A 15 5.68 8.77 25.44
N PRO A 16 5.08 9.66 24.64
CA PRO A 16 3.95 10.45 25.09
C PRO A 16 2.84 9.50 25.57
N ALA A 17 2.14 9.91 26.63
CA ALA A 17 0.94 9.20 27.06
C ALA A 17 -0.06 9.21 25.90
N LEU A 18 -0.75 8.08 25.69
CA LEU A 18 -1.78 8.01 24.68
C LEU A 18 -2.98 8.84 25.11
N THR A 19 -3.58 9.57 24.17
CA THR A 19 -4.88 10.21 24.39
C THR A 19 -5.97 9.14 24.56
N ASP A 20 -7.09 9.50 25.18
CA ASP A 20 -8.21 8.56 25.37
C ASP A 20 -8.69 7.98 24.03
N ALA A 21 -8.78 8.81 22.99
CA ALA A 21 -9.12 8.38 21.63
C ALA A 21 -8.12 7.36 21.06
N GLN A 22 -6.82 7.54 21.30
CA GLN A 22 -5.79 6.58 20.86
C GLN A 22 -5.84 5.27 21.67
N GLN A 23 -6.08 5.35 22.98
CA GLN A 23 -6.23 4.16 23.82
C GLN A 23 -7.41 3.32 23.37
N LEU A 24 -8.55 3.98 23.13
CA LEU A 24 -9.75 3.39 22.55
C LEU A 24 -9.47 2.76 21.18
N MET A 25 -8.89 3.50 20.24
CA MET A 25 -8.56 2.94 18.92
C MET A 25 -7.68 1.69 19.03
N TYR A 26 -6.66 1.69 19.91
CA TYR A 26 -5.77 0.55 20.08
C TYR A 26 -6.38 -0.62 20.84
N SER A 27 -7.38 -0.41 21.70
CA SER A 27 -8.09 -1.49 22.39
C SER A 27 -9.05 -2.23 21.46
N GLN A 28 -9.46 -1.59 20.36
CA GLN A 28 -10.36 -2.16 19.35
C GLN A 28 -9.65 -2.95 18.25
N GLU A 29 -8.31 -2.96 18.22
CA GLU A 29 -7.56 -3.77 17.26
C GLU A 29 -7.83 -5.27 17.46
N LYS A 30 -8.36 -5.92 16.42
CA LYS A 30 -8.48 -7.38 16.32
C LYS A 30 -7.44 -7.96 15.36
N SER A 31 -6.96 -7.15 14.42
CA SER A 31 -5.97 -7.56 13.43
C SER A 31 -4.56 -7.56 14.00
N VAL A 32 -3.71 -8.44 13.49
CA VAL A 32 -2.30 -8.49 13.90
C VAL A 32 -1.55 -7.31 13.27
N ASN A 33 -1.13 -6.35 14.10
CA ASN A 33 -0.33 -5.20 13.68
C ASN A 33 1.18 -5.46 13.57
N PHE A 34 1.61 -6.71 13.77
CA PHE A 34 3.01 -7.18 13.65
C PHE A 34 4.04 -6.42 14.51
N ARG A 35 3.60 -5.68 15.54
CA ARG A 35 4.49 -4.94 16.44
C ARG A 35 5.45 -5.84 17.22
N LEU A 36 5.01 -7.04 17.61
CA LEU A 36 5.87 -8.02 18.27
C LEU A 36 6.95 -8.55 17.33
N VAL A 37 6.55 -8.91 16.10
CA VAL A 37 7.47 -9.32 15.03
C VAL A 37 8.49 -8.22 14.76
N SER A 38 8.07 -6.96 14.61
CA SER A 38 8.97 -5.82 14.45
C SER A 38 9.98 -5.73 15.59
N ARG A 39 9.56 -5.93 16.84
CA ARG A 39 10.48 -5.94 17.99
C ARG A 39 11.51 -7.09 17.94
N MET A 40 11.13 -8.24 17.39
CA MET A 40 11.98 -9.44 17.37
C MET A 40 12.94 -9.47 16.17
N VAL A 41 12.47 -9.13 14.97
CA VAL A 41 13.22 -9.35 13.72
C VAL A 41 13.65 -8.08 12.99
N ALA A 42 13.01 -6.94 13.26
CA ALA A 42 13.36 -5.70 12.57
C ALA A 42 14.64 -5.10 13.15
N ARG A 43 15.54 -4.67 12.25
CA ARG A 43 16.78 -3.99 12.62
C ARG A 43 16.63 -2.49 12.44
N TYR A 44 17.19 -1.74 13.40
CA TYR A 44 17.37 -0.31 13.25
C TYR A 44 18.47 -0.02 12.22
N ALA A 45 18.21 0.92 11.32
CA ALA A 45 19.24 1.50 10.48
C ALA A 45 20.31 2.19 11.36
N PRO A 46 21.58 2.17 10.95
CA PRO A 46 22.66 2.85 11.67
C PRO A 46 22.52 4.38 11.63
N THR A 47 21.85 4.90 10.60
CA THR A 47 21.67 6.35 10.37
C THR A 47 20.27 6.79 10.75
N ARG A 48 20.16 8.02 11.26
CA ARG A 48 18.89 8.69 11.57
C ARG A 48 18.36 9.39 10.31
N LEU A 49 17.05 9.31 10.06
CA LEU A 49 16.39 10.09 9.01
C LEU A 49 16.08 11.51 9.51
N GLY A 50 16.54 12.50 8.75
CA GLY A 50 16.49 13.93 9.04
C GLY A 50 15.43 14.69 8.23
N GLU A 51 15.51 16.03 8.28
CA GLU A 51 14.68 16.94 7.47
C GLU A 51 14.97 16.79 5.98
N GLY A 52 16.24 16.62 5.61
CA GLY A 52 16.65 16.38 4.22
C GLY A 52 16.14 15.07 3.62
N ASP A 53 15.67 14.15 4.47
CA ASP A 53 15.07 12.89 4.03
C ASP A 53 13.54 12.99 3.89
N LEU A 54 12.90 14.12 4.26
CA LEU A 54 11.45 14.25 4.12
C LEU A 54 11.02 14.15 2.66
N ALA A 55 10.03 13.31 2.39
CA ALA A 55 9.43 13.21 1.07
C ALA A 55 8.65 14.49 0.76
N PRO A 56 8.73 15.02 -0.48
CA PRO A 56 7.90 16.14 -0.91
C PRO A 56 6.41 15.88 -0.67
N LYS A 57 5.64 16.94 -0.41
CA LYS A 57 4.21 16.81 -0.10
C LYS A 57 3.45 16.13 -1.25
N GLU A 58 3.84 16.41 -2.48
CA GLU A 58 3.24 15.85 -3.70
C GLU A 58 3.39 14.33 -3.74
N VAL A 59 4.53 13.80 -3.28
CA VAL A 59 4.74 12.35 -3.16
C VAL A 59 3.86 11.78 -2.06
N GLN A 60 3.74 12.47 -0.92
CA GLN A 60 2.87 12.03 0.17
C GLN A 60 1.41 11.97 -0.26
N ASP A 61 0.92 13.02 -0.92
CA ASP A 61 -0.45 13.10 -1.44
C ASP A 61 -0.70 11.98 -2.47
N TYR A 62 0.21 11.79 -3.43
CA TYR A 62 0.13 10.72 -4.42
C TYR A 62 0.03 9.33 -3.76
N LEU A 63 0.89 9.06 -2.78
CA LEU A 63 0.89 7.77 -2.07
C LEU A 63 -0.34 7.60 -1.18
N ALA A 64 -0.87 8.67 -0.60
CA ALA A 64 -2.10 8.65 0.15
C ALA A 64 -3.28 8.22 -0.74
N GLU A 65 -3.37 8.80 -1.94
CA GLU A 65 -4.39 8.51 -2.94
C GLU A 65 -4.29 7.09 -3.49
N ILE A 66 -3.09 6.62 -3.86
CA ILE A 66 -2.89 5.24 -4.34
C ILE A 66 -3.17 4.22 -3.22
N GLY A 67 -2.86 4.56 -1.97
CA GLY A 67 -3.14 3.69 -0.83
C GLY A 67 -4.62 3.46 -0.56
N GLU A 68 -5.51 4.35 -1.03
CA GLU A 68 -6.97 4.12 -0.97
C GLU A 68 -7.35 2.84 -1.74
N PHE A 69 -6.74 2.62 -2.92
CA PHE A 69 -6.99 1.44 -3.74
C PHE A 69 -6.38 0.17 -3.12
N ALA A 70 -5.21 0.29 -2.49
CA ALA A 70 -4.59 -0.84 -1.77
C ALA A 70 -5.46 -1.30 -0.58
N GLN A 71 -6.11 -0.37 0.12
CA GLN A 71 -7.05 -0.68 1.20
C GLN A 71 -8.38 -1.21 0.65
N LEU A 72 -8.90 -0.60 -0.41
CA LEU A 72 -10.13 -1.02 -1.08
C LEU A 72 -10.04 -2.45 -1.62
N ALA A 73 -8.85 -2.90 -2.07
CA ALA A 73 -8.62 -4.27 -2.50
C ALA A 73 -8.88 -5.30 -1.38
N GLN A 74 -8.86 -4.90 -0.10
CA GLN A 74 -9.23 -5.77 1.02
C GLN A 74 -10.75 -5.99 1.14
N LEU A 75 -11.55 -5.20 0.42
CA LEU A 75 -13.00 -5.14 0.50
C LEU A 75 -13.68 -5.61 -0.79
N THR A 76 -13.09 -6.55 -1.54
CA THR A 76 -13.59 -6.95 -2.87
C THR A 76 -15.05 -7.40 -2.90
N SER A 77 -15.53 -8.08 -1.85
CA SER A 77 -16.95 -8.47 -1.72
C SER A 77 -17.92 -7.30 -1.55
N SER A 78 -17.39 -6.09 -1.38
CA SER A 78 -18.13 -4.87 -1.06
C SER A 78 -17.90 -3.75 -2.07
N ILE A 79 -17.21 -4.01 -3.18
CA ILE A 79 -16.82 -2.95 -4.12
C ILE A 79 -18.02 -2.25 -4.74
N ASP A 80 -18.98 -3.00 -5.30
CA ASP A 80 -20.16 -2.41 -5.93
C ASP A 80 -20.99 -1.59 -4.93
N PHE A 81 -21.05 -2.08 -3.69
CA PHE A 81 -21.68 -1.37 -2.58
C PHE A 81 -20.96 -0.05 -2.28
N ILE A 82 -19.63 -0.07 -2.18
CA ILE A 82 -18.84 1.12 -1.90
C ILE A 82 -19.06 2.16 -3.00
N PHE A 83 -18.90 1.76 -4.27
CA PHE A 83 -19.00 2.69 -5.40
C PHE A 83 -20.42 3.25 -5.60
N SER A 84 -21.47 2.51 -5.22
CA SER A 84 -22.84 3.05 -5.23
C SER A 84 -23.12 4.05 -4.12
N HIS A 85 -22.30 4.08 -3.06
CA HIS A 85 -22.48 4.95 -1.89
C HIS A 85 -21.30 5.91 -1.63
N ILE A 86 -20.35 6.04 -2.56
CA ILE A 86 -19.14 6.88 -2.39
C ILE A 86 -19.45 8.30 -1.88
N PRO A 87 -20.45 9.04 -2.43
CA PRO A 87 -20.73 10.39 -1.96
C PRO A 87 -21.00 10.45 -0.45
N THR A 88 -21.84 9.54 0.06
CA THR A 88 -22.16 9.46 1.49
C THR A 88 -20.99 8.92 2.30
N LEU A 89 -20.31 7.88 1.81
CA LEU A 89 -19.22 7.23 2.55
C LEU A 89 -18.02 8.14 2.79
N CYS A 90 -17.80 9.13 1.91
CA CYS A 90 -16.68 10.08 2.01
C CYS A 90 -16.98 11.34 2.84
N GLU A 91 -18.20 11.48 3.37
CA GLU A 91 -18.56 12.63 4.21
C GLU A 91 -17.83 12.61 5.55
N PRO A 92 -17.69 13.78 6.22
CA PRO A 92 -17.15 13.84 7.58
C PRO A 92 -17.93 12.92 8.53
N GLY A 93 -17.22 12.13 9.33
CA GLY A 93 -17.84 11.16 10.23
C GLY A 93 -18.28 9.85 9.57
N PHE A 94 -18.03 9.61 8.27
CA PHE A 94 -18.36 8.36 7.56
C PHE A 94 -17.12 7.48 7.29
N PRO A 95 -17.30 6.19 6.91
CA PRO A 95 -16.20 5.20 6.89
C PRO A 95 -15.02 5.55 5.97
N LEU A 96 -15.25 6.32 4.91
CA LEU A 96 -14.25 6.74 3.92
C LEU A 96 -13.95 8.24 4.01
N GLU A 97 -14.15 8.85 5.18
CA GLU A 97 -13.72 10.23 5.45
C GLU A 97 -12.23 10.41 5.11
N GLY A 98 -11.92 11.48 4.37
CA GLY A 98 -10.54 11.78 3.93
C GLY A 98 -10.04 10.96 2.73
N TYR A 99 -10.91 10.19 2.07
CA TYR A 99 -10.60 9.53 0.80
C TYR A 99 -10.86 10.51 -0.35
N THR A 100 -9.80 10.95 -1.00
CA THR A 100 -9.87 12.00 -2.02
C THR A 100 -9.80 11.45 -3.43
N ALA A 101 -9.30 10.24 -3.63
CA ALA A 101 -9.16 9.62 -4.95
C ALA A 101 -10.40 8.83 -5.37
N LEU A 102 -11.04 8.11 -4.43
CA LEU A 102 -12.21 7.27 -4.74
C LEU A 102 -13.39 8.02 -5.41
N PRO A 103 -13.76 9.26 -5.02
CA PRO A 103 -14.80 10.03 -5.73
C PRO A 103 -14.53 10.26 -7.23
N TYR A 104 -13.26 10.16 -7.63
CA TYR A 104 -12.81 10.31 -9.00
C TYR A 104 -12.30 8.98 -9.57
N ALA A 105 -12.83 7.86 -9.08
CA ALA A 105 -12.49 6.53 -9.56
C ALA A 105 -13.71 5.82 -10.14
N ARG A 106 -13.44 4.85 -11.03
CA ARG A 106 -14.42 3.88 -11.51
C ARG A 106 -13.78 2.51 -11.54
N VAL A 107 -14.41 1.53 -10.90
CA VAL A 107 -13.96 0.14 -11.02
C VAL A 107 -14.30 -0.37 -12.41
N ALA A 108 -13.29 -0.93 -13.08
CA ALA A 108 -13.44 -1.56 -14.38
C ALA A 108 -13.59 -3.06 -14.24
N ARG A 109 -12.86 -3.68 -13.30
CA ARG A 109 -12.91 -5.12 -13.07
C ARG A 109 -12.59 -5.47 -11.63
N VAL A 110 -13.33 -6.42 -11.08
CA VAL A 110 -12.96 -7.17 -9.87
C VAL A 110 -12.68 -8.60 -10.32
N PHE A 111 -11.61 -9.20 -9.81
CA PHE A 111 -11.26 -10.58 -10.14
C PHE A 111 -10.64 -11.28 -8.93
N VAL A 112 -10.68 -12.60 -8.97
CA VAL A 112 -10.23 -13.46 -7.88
C VAL A 112 -9.31 -14.53 -8.47
N GLY A 113 -8.11 -14.65 -7.92
CA GLY A 113 -7.13 -15.65 -8.30
C GLY A 113 -7.54 -17.05 -7.86
N LYS A 114 -7.06 -18.06 -8.59
CA LYS A 114 -7.36 -19.48 -8.34
C LYS A 114 -6.75 -19.98 -7.03
N THR A 115 -5.65 -19.39 -6.59
CA THR A 115 -4.97 -19.72 -5.33
C THR A 115 -5.55 -18.88 -4.20
N ALA A 116 -6.07 -19.54 -3.16
CA ALA A 116 -6.59 -18.93 -1.93
C ALA A 116 -7.68 -17.85 -2.13
N ALA A 117 -8.39 -17.88 -3.26
CA ALA A 117 -9.35 -16.84 -3.66
C ALA A 117 -8.74 -15.43 -3.53
N PHE A 118 -7.49 -15.27 -3.96
CA PHE A 118 -6.74 -14.02 -3.77
C PHE A 118 -7.36 -12.87 -4.58
N PRO A 119 -7.86 -11.79 -3.97
CA PRO A 119 -8.59 -10.75 -4.70
C PRO A 119 -7.67 -9.73 -5.40
N GLY A 120 -8.14 -9.24 -6.55
CA GLY A 120 -7.60 -8.08 -7.24
C GLY A 120 -8.69 -7.17 -7.81
N ILE A 121 -8.39 -5.89 -7.90
CA ILE A 121 -9.25 -4.88 -8.52
C ILE A 121 -8.47 -4.09 -9.57
N LEU A 122 -9.11 -3.79 -10.69
CA LEU A 122 -8.65 -2.79 -11.65
C LEU A 122 -9.64 -1.63 -11.65
N ALA A 123 -9.14 -0.45 -11.36
CA ALA A 123 -9.90 0.79 -11.39
C ALA A 123 -9.25 1.80 -12.32
N PHE A 124 -10.08 2.65 -12.90
CA PHE A 124 -9.63 3.88 -13.52
C PHE A 124 -9.72 5.01 -12.51
N ARG A 125 -8.62 5.72 -12.32
CA ARG A 125 -8.57 6.95 -11.53
C ARG A 125 -8.44 8.14 -12.47
N PHE A 126 -9.17 9.21 -12.19
CA PHE A 126 -9.15 10.44 -12.94
C PHE A 126 -8.53 11.55 -12.10
N SER A 127 -7.45 12.17 -12.58
CA SER A 127 -6.80 13.28 -11.88
C SER A 127 -7.69 14.53 -11.82
N LYS A 128 -7.47 15.33 -10.76
CA LYS A 128 -8.17 16.58 -10.47
C LYS A 128 -7.24 17.74 -10.81
N LEU A 129 -7.50 18.47 -11.90
CA LEU A 129 -6.81 19.74 -12.18
C LEU A 129 -7.78 20.90 -11.95
N ASN A 130 -7.45 21.82 -11.04
CA ASN A 130 -8.20 23.06 -10.79
C ASN A 130 -9.72 22.88 -10.56
N GLY A 131 -10.11 21.83 -9.81
CA GLY A 131 -11.52 21.61 -9.45
C GLY A 131 -12.44 21.21 -10.62
N THR A 132 -11.92 21.08 -11.85
CA THR A 132 -12.69 20.62 -13.02
C THR A 132 -12.18 19.27 -13.49
N ARG A 133 -13.10 18.40 -13.91
CA ARG A 133 -12.84 17.00 -14.23
C ARG A 133 -12.24 16.89 -15.64
N ARG A 134 -10.91 16.88 -15.81
CA ARG A 134 -10.24 16.53 -17.08
C ARG A 134 -8.87 15.80 -16.94
N GLN A 135 -8.83 14.60 -17.55
CA GLN A 135 -7.87 14.09 -18.56
C GLN A 135 -6.64 13.26 -18.25
N GLN A 136 -6.12 13.20 -17.03
CA GLN A 136 -5.14 12.14 -16.74
C GLN A 136 -5.88 10.94 -16.17
N LYS A 137 -6.03 9.93 -17.04
CA LYS A 137 -6.60 8.65 -16.68
C LYS A 137 -5.45 7.73 -16.27
N GLN A 138 -5.53 7.18 -15.06
CA GLN A 138 -4.58 6.21 -14.54
C GLN A 138 -5.28 4.86 -14.46
N ILE A 139 -4.58 3.80 -14.85
CA ILE A 139 -5.01 2.43 -14.53
C ILE A 139 -4.40 2.09 -13.18
N VAL A 140 -5.23 1.80 -12.19
CA VAL A 140 -4.78 1.35 -10.86
C VAL A 140 -5.19 -0.10 -10.68
N LEU A 141 -4.21 -1.00 -10.66
CA LEU A 141 -4.38 -2.41 -10.35
C LEU A 141 -3.95 -2.66 -8.92
N ALA A 142 -4.89 -3.01 -8.05
CA ALA A 142 -4.63 -3.21 -6.63
C ALA A 142 -4.88 -4.67 -6.22
N PHE A 143 -3.96 -5.21 -5.43
CA PHE A 143 -4.06 -6.55 -4.85
C PHE A 143 -4.31 -6.49 -3.35
N SER A 144 -5.19 -7.38 -2.89
CA SER A 144 -5.53 -7.45 -1.47
C SER A 144 -4.38 -7.96 -0.60
N GLY A 145 -4.42 -7.63 0.69
CA GLY A 145 -3.73 -8.41 1.72
C GLY A 145 -4.48 -9.72 2.01
N THR A 146 -3.94 -10.56 2.89
CA THR A 146 -4.75 -11.64 3.48
C THR A 146 -5.29 -11.19 4.83
N THR A 147 -6.56 -11.48 5.10
CA THR A 147 -7.21 -11.20 6.38
C THR A 147 -6.58 -12.02 7.52
N ASN A 148 -5.94 -13.14 7.20
CA ASN A 148 -5.18 -13.98 8.14
C ASN A 148 -3.67 -13.85 7.92
N ALA A 149 -3.18 -12.61 7.74
CA ALA A 149 -1.77 -12.31 7.53
C ALA A 149 -0.84 -13.02 8.50
N HIS A 150 -1.24 -13.22 9.76
CA HIS A 150 -0.41 -13.93 10.72
C HIS A 150 -0.25 -15.43 10.40
N GLN A 151 -1.33 -16.15 10.09
CA GLN A 151 -1.24 -17.56 9.69
C GLN A 151 -0.56 -17.69 8.32
N ALA A 152 -0.86 -16.80 7.38
CA ALA A 152 -0.19 -16.81 6.08
C ALA A 152 1.31 -16.56 6.25
N LEU A 153 1.72 -15.54 7.01
CA LEU A 153 3.11 -15.12 7.24
C LEU A 153 3.90 -16.07 8.14
N LEU A 154 3.25 -16.78 9.07
CA LEU A 154 3.87 -17.84 9.87
C LEU A 154 3.92 -19.18 9.12
N ASN A 155 2.93 -19.47 8.26
CA ASN A 155 2.96 -20.61 7.32
C ASN A 155 3.79 -20.32 6.07
N LEU A 156 4.34 -19.10 5.91
CA LEU A 156 5.43 -18.81 4.98
C LEU A 156 6.67 -19.54 5.50
N TRP A 157 6.71 -20.84 5.27
CA TRP A 157 7.95 -21.57 5.26
C TRP A 157 8.81 -20.80 4.27
N ALA A 158 9.96 -20.29 4.73
CA ALA A 158 10.92 -19.48 3.97
C ALA A 158 11.59 -20.32 2.87
N VAL A 159 10.75 -20.91 2.03
CA VAL A 159 11.06 -21.86 0.99
C VAL A 159 11.17 -21.05 -0.27
N HIS A 160 12.39 -21.02 -0.75
CA HIS A 160 12.72 -20.49 -2.04
C HIS A 160 12.10 -21.38 -3.13
N HIS A 161 11.55 -20.73 -4.14
CA HIS A 161 11.10 -21.33 -5.38
C HIS A 161 11.91 -20.69 -6.51
N PRO A 162 12.47 -21.46 -7.47
CA PRO A 162 13.15 -20.90 -8.63
C PRO A 162 12.22 -19.95 -9.38
N HIS A 163 12.68 -18.74 -9.70
CA HIS A 163 11.87 -17.80 -10.45
C HIS A 163 11.81 -18.20 -11.94
N ALA A 164 10.71 -17.93 -12.64
CA ALA A 164 10.53 -18.31 -14.06
C ALA A 164 11.56 -17.68 -15.02
N SER A 165 12.24 -16.62 -14.60
CA SER A 165 13.37 -16.03 -15.33
C SER A 165 14.65 -16.88 -15.27
N GLN A 166 14.66 -17.96 -14.49
CA GLN A 166 15.86 -18.75 -14.14
C GLN A 166 16.95 -17.93 -13.45
N ARG A 167 16.62 -16.74 -12.94
CA ARG A 167 17.54 -15.85 -12.23
C ARG A 167 17.04 -15.60 -10.82
N GLY A 168 17.65 -16.33 -9.89
CA GLY A 168 17.32 -16.26 -8.48
C GLY A 168 16.04 -16.98 -8.12
N THR A 169 15.55 -16.67 -6.93
CA THR A 169 14.46 -17.37 -6.29
C THR A 169 13.49 -16.39 -5.64
N VAL A 170 12.24 -16.84 -5.55
CA VAL A 170 11.10 -16.11 -4.99
C VAL A 170 10.51 -16.91 -3.83
N HIS A 171 9.82 -16.25 -2.92
CA HIS A 171 9.05 -16.94 -1.89
C HIS A 171 7.96 -17.82 -2.54
N ARG A 172 7.96 -19.14 -2.25
CA ARG A 172 7.02 -20.11 -2.84
C ARG A 172 5.55 -19.70 -2.71
N GLY A 173 5.15 -19.21 -1.53
CA GLY A 173 3.78 -18.75 -1.28
C GLY A 173 3.37 -17.55 -2.12
N PHE A 174 4.25 -16.54 -2.28
CA PHE A 174 3.95 -15.37 -3.10
C PHE A 174 3.90 -15.74 -4.58
N TRP A 175 4.78 -16.65 -5.01
CA TRP A 175 4.76 -17.20 -6.35
C TRP A 175 3.46 -17.93 -6.67
N ALA A 176 2.98 -18.81 -5.78
CA ALA A 176 1.73 -19.54 -5.99
C ALA A 176 0.49 -18.63 -6.07
N LEU A 177 0.46 -17.56 -5.27
CA LEU A 177 -0.60 -16.54 -5.33
C LEU A 177 -0.54 -15.76 -6.65
N TYR A 178 0.67 -15.32 -7.03
CA TYR A 178 0.91 -14.62 -8.27
C TYR A 178 0.49 -15.45 -9.49
N GLU A 179 0.98 -16.68 -9.62
CA GLU A 179 0.60 -17.60 -10.70
C GLU A 179 -0.92 -17.80 -10.78
N GLY A 180 -1.58 -17.93 -9.62
CA GLY A 180 -3.03 -18.10 -9.53
C GLY A 180 -3.84 -16.89 -10.03
N ILE A 181 -3.26 -15.69 -10.07
CA ILE A 181 -3.97 -14.44 -10.43
C ILE A 181 -3.40 -13.76 -11.70
N ARG A 182 -2.20 -14.14 -12.13
CA ARG A 182 -1.43 -13.53 -13.21
C ARG A 182 -2.24 -13.31 -14.49
N ALA A 183 -2.87 -14.37 -15.01
CA ALA A 183 -3.64 -14.29 -16.25
C ALA A 183 -4.79 -13.27 -16.15
N SER A 184 -5.57 -13.32 -15.06
CA SER A 184 -6.68 -12.38 -14.84
C SER A 184 -6.20 -10.93 -14.71
N ALA A 185 -5.07 -10.70 -14.06
CA ALA A 185 -4.46 -9.38 -13.95
C ALA A 185 -4.01 -8.82 -15.30
N LEU A 186 -3.29 -9.62 -16.09
CA LEU A 186 -2.84 -9.22 -17.43
C LEU A 186 -4.02 -8.99 -18.39
N ASP A 187 -5.03 -9.85 -18.36
CA ASP A 187 -6.25 -9.68 -19.16
C ASP A 187 -7.03 -8.43 -18.75
N ALA A 188 -7.06 -8.10 -17.44
CA ALA A 188 -7.67 -6.87 -16.97
C ALA A 188 -6.94 -5.63 -17.51
N ILE A 189 -5.61 -5.61 -17.47
CA ILE A 189 -4.80 -4.51 -18.03
C ILE A 189 -5.04 -4.40 -19.53
N ARG A 190 -4.98 -5.52 -20.27
CA ARG A 190 -5.20 -5.54 -21.72
C ARG A 190 -6.57 -4.99 -22.09
N ALA A 191 -7.63 -5.48 -21.43
CA ALA A 191 -8.98 -4.97 -21.64
C ALA A 191 -9.10 -3.47 -21.32
N ALA A 192 -8.47 -3.00 -20.24
CA ALA A 192 -8.51 -1.61 -19.84
C ALA A 192 -7.82 -0.68 -20.86
N LEU A 193 -6.70 -1.12 -21.45
CA LEU A 193 -5.99 -0.40 -22.50
C LEU A 193 -6.76 -0.40 -23.82
N SER A 194 -7.31 -1.54 -24.23
CA SER A 194 -8.12 -1.64 -25.46
C SER A 194 -9.41 -0.82 -25.39
N MET A 195 -10.04 -0.73 -24.21
CA MET A 195 -11.20 0.17 -24.00
C MET A 195 -10.84 1.63 -24.28
N GLU A 196 -9.63 2.07 -23.97
CA GLU A 196 -9.19 3.44 -24.23
C GLU A 196 -8.82 3.69 -25.69
N GLU A 197 -8.19 2.73 -26.36
CA GLU A 197 -7.94 2.81 -27.80
C GLU A 197 -9.24 2.97 -28.59
N ALA A 198 -10.32 2.32 -28.16
CA ALA A 198 -11.64 2.49 -28.76
C ALA A 198 -12.22 3.90 -28.56
N ILE A 199 -11.96 4.53 -27.40
CA ILE A 199 -12.49 5.86 -27.04
C ILE A 199 -11.67 6.99 -27.70
N THR A 200 -10.34 6.82 -27.79
CA THR A 200 -9.41 7.81 -28.37
C THR A 200 -9.54 7.99 -29.88
N ARG A 201 -10.13 7.02 -30.59
CA ARG A 201 -10.50 7.15 -32.02
C ARG A 201 -11.67 8.12 -32.28
N THR A 202 -12.26 8.72 -31.25
CA THR A 202 -13.29 9.76 -31.41
C THR A 202 -12.68 11.16 -31.58
N PRO A 203 -13.30 12.09 -32.33
CA PRO A 203 -12.76 13.43 -32.61
C PRO A 203 -12.50 14.32 -31.39
N THR A 204 -12.97 13.89 -30.20
CA THR A 204 -12.77 14.61 -28.93
C THR A 204 -11.51 14.17 -28.16
N GLY A 205 -10.68 13.31 -28.78
CA GLY A 205 -9.50 12.60 -28.29
C GLY A 205 -8.70 13.27 -27.18
N ARG A 206 -9.14 13.08 -25.94
CA ARG A 206 -8.52 13.67 -24.75
C ARG A 206 -8.41 12.71 -23.55
N ASN A 207 -8.65 11.42 -23.73
CA ASN A 207 -8.50 10.41 -22.68
C ASN A 207 -7.34 9.47 -23.00
N THR A 208 -6.10 9.90 -22.79
CA THR A 208 -4.95 9.00 -22.88
C THR A 208 -4.61 8.47 -21.49
N ILE A 209 -4.26 7.18 -21.40
CA ILE A 209 -3.72 6.61 -20.16
C ILE A 209 -2.36 7.26 -19.89
N SER A 210 -2.29 7.96 -18.77
CA SER A 210 -1.09 8.67 -18.33
C SER A 210 -0.12 7.77 -17.58
N GLU A 211 -0.62 6.75 -16.86
CA GLU A 211 0.20 5.76 -16.17
C GLU A 211 -0.60 4.50 -15.82
N VAL A 212 0.16 3.41 -15.63
CA VAL A 212 -0.32 2.17 -15.01
C VAL A 212 0.35 2.05 -13.64
N VAL A 213 -0.47 1.94 -12.60
CA VAL A 213 -0.05 1.78 -11.21
C VAL A 213 -0.42 0.39 -10.75
N VAL A 214 0.57 -0.37 -10.28
CA VAL A 214 0.36 -1.65 -9.60
C VAL A 214 0.61 -1.45 -8.11
N THR A 215 -0.40 -1.70 -7.31
CA THR A 215 -0.37 -1.42 -5.87
C THR A 215 -0.85 -2.59 -5.02
N GLY A 216 -0.47 -2.58 -3.75
CA GLY A 216 -0.97 -3.55 -2.79
C GLY A 216 -0.48 -3.26 -1.39
N HIS A 217 -1.19 -3.82 -0.41
CA HIS A 217 -0.79 -3.80 1.00
C HIS A 217 -0.42 -5.20 1.46
N SER A 218 0.55 -5.32 2.38
CA SER A 218 0.99 -6.59 2.94
C SER A 218 1.41 -7.59 1.84
N MET A 219 0.85 -8.79 1.86
CA MET A 219 0.99 -9.81 0.81
C MET A 219 0.64 -9.30 -0.60
N GLY A 220 -0.33 -8.38 -0.73
CA GLY A 220 -0.67 -7.74 -2.00
C GLY A 220 0.49 -6.95 -2.59
N ALA A 221 1.33 -6.32 -1.76
CA ALA A 221 2.53 -5.65 -2.23
C ALA A 221 3.58 -6.62 -2.77
N ALA A 222 3.64 -7.86 -2.27
CA ALA A 222 4.53 -8.89 -2.79
C ALA A 222 4.07 -9.39 -4.17
N VAL A 223 2.76 -9.67 -4.32
CA VAL A 223 2.18 -10.08 -5.61
C VAL A 223 2.27 -8.95 -6.65
N ALA A 224 2.05 -7.70 -6.24
CA ALA A 224 2.25 -6.51 -7.07
C ALA A 224 3.69 -6.43 -7.61
N GLN A 225 4.72 -6.68 -6.79
CA GLN A 225 6.11 -6.71 -7.25
C GLN A 225 6.34 -7.80 -8.30
N LEU A 226 5.79 -9.00 -8.12
CA LEU A 226 5.94 -10.08 -9.09
C LEU A 226 5.26 -9.75 -10.43
N LEU A 227 4.08 -9.12 -10.40
CA LEU A 227 3.46 -8.65 -11.63
C LEU A 227 4.29 -7.56 -12.31
N VAL A 228 4.81 -6.59 -11.56
CA VAL A 228 5.64 -5.53 -12.12
C VAL A 228 6.92 -6.09 -12.73
N LEU A 229 7.56 -7.07 -12.08
CA LEU A 229 8.71 -7.77 -12.64
C LEU A 229 8.37 -8.33 -14.03
N ASP A 230 7.23 -9.00 -14.19
CA ASP A 230 6.78 -9.54 -15.48
C ASP A 230 6.44 -8.43 -16.50
N LEU A 231 5.79 -7.34 -16.08
CA LEU A 231 5.50 -6.19 -16.96
C LEU A 231 6.77 -5.44 -17.41
N LEU A 232 7.87 -5.57 -16.67
CA LEU A 232 9.16 -4.98 -17.03
C LEU A 232 9.97 -5.87 -17.98
N ARG A 233 9.66 -7.17 -18.10
CA ARG A 233 10.42 -8.09 -18.93
C ARG A 233 10.25 -7.76 -20.42
N ASP A 234 11.35 -7.93 -21.15
CA ASP A 234 11.43 -7.72 -22.60
C ASP A 234 11.03 -9.00 -23.36
N ASP A 235 9.89 -9.61 -22.99
CA ASP A 235 9.23 -10.57 -23.87
C ASP A 235 8.22 -9.82 -24.76
N SER A 236 8.03 -10.30 -25.99
CA SER A 236 7.24 -9.59 -27.03
C SER A 236 5.81 -9.27 -26.58
N ASP A 237 5.26 -10.09 -25.68
CA ASP A 237 3.86 -10.03 -25.28
C ASP A 237 3.64 -9.08 -24.10
N MET A 238 4.58 -8.97 -23.14
CA MET A 238 4.46 -8.05 -22.01
C MET A 238 4.92 -6.63 -22.36
N GLN A 239 5.96 -6.50 -23.20
CA GLN A 239 6.41 -5.18 -23.64
C GLN A 239 5.37 -4.50 -24.55
N SER A 240 4.74 -5.25 -25.45
CA SER A 240 3.66 -4.70 -26.29
C SER A 240 2.44 -4.25 -25.48
N LEU A 241 2.22 -4.83 -24.29
CA LEU A 241 1.08 -4.50 -23.44
C LEU A 241 1.18 -3.07 -22.87
N ILE A 242 2.27 -2.71 -22.21
CA ILE A 242 2.41 -1.40 -21.55
C ILE A 242 3.12 -0.38 -22.47
N GLY A 243 4.03 -0.85 -23.32
CA GLY A 243 4.87 0.01 -24.16
C GLY A 243 5.54 1.13 -23.36
N GLY A 244 5.50 2.34 -23.92
CA GLY A 244 6.04 3.56 -23.31
C GLY A 244 5.16 4.20 -22.22
N ILE A 245 4.02 3.62 -21.85
CA ILE A 245 3.16 4.17 -20.79
C ILE A 245 3.93 4.09 -19.45
N PRO A 246 4.07 5.18 -18.68
CA PRO A 246 4.71 5.14 -17.37
C PRO A 246 4.13 4.03 -16.47
N LEU A 247 5.01 3.21 -15.92
CA LEU A 247 4.66 2.14 -14.98
C LEU A 247 5.09 2.55 -13.57
N ARG A 248 4.22 2.33 -12.59
CA ARG A 248 4.47 2.62 -11.18
C ARG A 248 4.20 1.41 -10.31
N PHE A 249 5.12 1.10 -9.42
CA PHE A 249 4.90 0.19 -8.29
C PHE A 249 4.68 0.99 -7.01
N VAL A 250 3.62 0.70 -6.27
CA VAL A 250 3.37 1.28 -4.94
C VAL A 250 3.02 0.19 -3.94
N GLY A 251 3.89 -0.11 -2.98
CA GLY A 251 3.69 -1.17 -1.99
C GLY A 251 3.63 -0.62 -0.57
N PHE A 252 2.62 -1.03 0.20
CA PHE A 252 2.47 -0.65 1.61
C PHE A 252 2.72 -1.84 2.51
N GLY A 253 3.73 -1.77 3.37
CA GLY A 253 4.03 -2.84 4.33
C GLY A 253 4.36 -4.18 3.68
N GLY A 254 4.95 -4.14 2.48
CA GLY A 254 5.29 -5.36 1.74
C GLY A 254 6.44 -6.14 2.38
N PRO A 255 6.36 -7.49 2.41
CA PRO A 255 7.47 -8.34 2.83
C PRO A 255 8.58 -8.40 1.77
N ARG A 256 9.73 -8.97 2.14
CA ARG A 256 10.78 -9.37 1.21
C ARG A 256 10.26 -10.48 0.29
N VAL A 257 10.55 -10.41 -1.01
CA VAL A 257 9.88 -11.24 -2.02
C VAL A 257 10.77 -12.35 -2.56
N GLY A 258 12.06 -12.09 -2.76
CA GLY A 258 13.00 -13.05 -3.36
C GLY A 258 14.42 -12.82 -2.90
N ASP A 259 15.38 -13.45 -3.55
CA ASP A 259 16.80 -13.36 -3.19
C ASP A 259 17.53 -12.17 -3.86
N ALA A 260 18.84 -12.10 -3.63
CA ALA A 260 19.70 -11.07 -4.21
C ALA A 260 19.79 -11.13 -5.74
N ALA A 261 19.69 -12.32 -6.34
CA ALA A 261 19.73 -12.48 -7.80
C ALA A 261 18.44 -11.98 -8.44
N LEU A 262 17.28 -12.22 -7.82
CA LEU A 262 16.01 -11.66 -8.27
C LEU A 262 15.98 -10.13 -8.10
N ARG A 263 16.57 -9.60 -7.02
CA ARG A 263 16.77 -8.15 -6.85
C ARG A 263 17.63 -7.58 -7.98
N ALA A 264 18.74 -8.22 -8.32
CA ALA A 264 19.61 -7.76 -9.41
C ALA A 264 18.85 -7.71 -10.75
N LEU A 265 18.03 -8.73 -11.04
CA LEU A 265 17.16 -8.73 -12.23
C LEU A 265 16.19 -7.55 -12.22
N TRP A 266 15.51 -7.26 -11.10
CA TRP A 266 14.64 -6.08 -10.98
C TRP A 266 15.39 -4.79 -11.34
N CYS A 267 16.59 -4.60 -10.79
CA CYS A 267 17.40 -3.41 -11.01
C CYS A 267 17.75 -3.24 -12.50
N GLU A 268 18.19 -4.32 -13.15
CA GLU A 268 18.52 -4.33 -14.57
C GLU A 268 17.31 -3.98 -15.45
N LEU A 269 16.15 -4.55 -15.15
CA LEU A 269 14.91 -4.30 -15.89
C LEU A 269 14.44 -2.84 -15.74
N VAL A 270 14.57 -2.26 -14.54
CA VAL A 270 14.26 -0.85 -14.30
C VAL A 270 15.18 0.06 -15.11
N VAL A 271 16.49 -0.21 -15.11
CA VAL A 271 17.47 0.55 -15.90
C VAL A 271 17.16 0.43 -17.39
N ALA A 272 16.89 -0.77 -17.89
CA ALA A 272 16.54 -1.00 -19.29
C ALA A 272 15.27 -0.24 -19.71
N ARG A 273 14.24 -0.24 -18.85
CA ARG A 273 13.00 0.52 -19.11
C ARG A 273 13.25 2.03 -19.19
N ARG A 274 14.02 2.58 -18.25
CA ARG A 274 14.36 4.02 -18.23
C ARG A 274 15.21 4.43 -19.41
N ALA A 275 16.19 3.60 -19.78
CA ALA A 275 17.01 3.83 -20.97
C ALA A 275 16.16 3.84 -22.26
N ARG A 276 15.13 2.99 -22.35
CA ARG A 276 14.28 2.88 -23.54
C ARG A 276 13.21 3.96 -23.66
N TYR A 277 12.59 4.37 -22.54
CA TYR A 277 11.40 5.22 -22.55
C TYR A 277 11.55 6.52 -21.73
N GLY A 278 12.73 6.80 -21.18
CA GLY A 278 13.04 7.96 -20.34
C GLY A 278 12.97 7.67 -18.83
N GLU A 279 13.60 8.52 -18.01
CA GLU A 279 13.70 8.34 -16.56
C GLU A 279 12.33 8.18 -15.86
N ASP A 280 11.32 8.91 -16.34
CA ASP A 280 9.96 8.87 -15.81
C ASP A 280 9.16 7.64 -16.26
N ALA A 281 9.72 6.76 -17.09
CA ALA A 281 9.02 5.55 -17.55
C ALA A 281 8.77 4.54 -16.41
N PHE A 282 9.52 4.63 -15.31
CA PHE A 282 9.35 3.77 -14.14
C PHE A 282 9.54 4.48 -12.80
N GLY A 283 8.59 4.27 -11.89
CA GLY A 283 8.64 4.74 -10.50
C GLY A 283 8.31 3.60 -9.54
N GLU A 284 8.98 3.56 -8.41
CA GLU A 284 8.79 2.55 -7.38
C GLU A 284 8.73 3.20 -6.01
N TYR A 285 7.76 2.79 -5.21
CA TYR A 285 7.51 3.34 -3.88
C TYR A 285 7.21 2.17 -2.94
N ALA A 286 8.18 1.77 -2.12
CA ALA A 286 7.99 0.75 -1.08
C ALA A 286 7.90 1.42 0.30
N ILE A 287 6.68 1.56 0.83
CA ILE A 287 6.41 2.25 2.09
C ILE A 287 6.47 1.25 3.25
N LYS A 288 7.27 1.58 4.26
CA LYS A 288 7.36 0.88 5.53
C LYS A 288 6.85 1.79 6.64
N MET A 289 6.02 1.27 7.54
CA MET A 289 5.51 2.05 8.67
C MET A 289 6.26 1.72 9.97
N TYR A 290 6.39 2.72 10.84
CA TYR A 290 6.86 2.54 12.21
C TYR A 290 6.13 1.37 12.91
N ASN A 291 6.91 0.52 13.58
CA ASN A 291 6.46 -0.70 14.25
C ASN A 291 5.72 -1.74 13.38
N ASP A 292 5.76 -1.63 12.06
CA ASP A 292 5.36 -2.74 11.19
C ASP A 292 6.48 -3.79 11.14
N GLY A 293 6.12 -5.06 11.35
CA GLY A 293 7.04 -6.19 11.29
C GLY A 293 7.09 -6.88 9.94
N VAL A 294 6.07 -6.70 9.08
CA VAL A 294 5.97 -7.43 7.80
C VAL A 294 7.13 -7.12 6.85
N PRO A 295 7.61 -5.86 6.70
CA PRO A 295 8.79 -5.58 5.88
C PRO A 295 10.10 -6.21 6.38
N ALA A 296 10.11 -6.74 7.60
CA ALA A 296 11.26 -7.48 8.14
C ALA A 296 11.19 -8.99 7.85
N LEU A 297 10.16 -9.46 7.14
CA LEU A 297 9.92 -10.87 6.84
C LEU A 297 9.87 -11.14 5.32
N PRO A 298 10.26 -12.35 4.86
CA PRO A 298 11.06 -13.32 5.61
C PRO A 298 12.43 -12.73 6.03
N PRO A 299 13.11 -13.30 7.04
CA PRO A 299 14.36 -12.76 7.55
C PRO A 299 15.47 -12.66 6.50
N LEU A 300 16.26 -11.58 6.57
CA LEU A 300 17.43 -11.36 5.69
C LEU A 300 18.44 -12.52 5.76
N ALA A 301 18.57 -13.14 6.94
CA ALA A 301 19.46 -14.27 7.19
C ALA A 301 19.11 -15.52 6.36
N PHE A 302 17.87 -15.61 5.87
CA PHE A 302 17.44 -16.69 4.98
C PHE A 302 17.65 -16.34 3.49
N GLY A 303 18.40 -15.27 3.18
CA GLY A 303 18.72 -14.90 1.80
C GLY A 303 17.69 -14.01 1.10
N TYR A 304 16.52 -13.80 1.70
CA TYR A 304 15.49 -12.90 1.17
C TYR A 304 15.93 -11.43 1.18
N ARG A 305 15.48 -10.66 0.19
CA ARG A 305 15.75 -9.25 -0.07
C ARG A 305 14.48 -8.53 -0.50
N HIS A 306 14.44 -7.22 -0.28
CA HIS A 306 13.51 -6.33 -0.98
C HIS A 306 13.98 -6.16 -2.41
N LEU A 307 13.08 -6.25 -3.39
CA LEU A 307 13.44 -6.05 -4.80
C LEU A 307 13.60 -4.56 -5.12
N VAL A 308 12.66 -3.77 -4.61
CA VAL A 308 12.59 -2.32 -4.78
C VAL A 308 13.77 -1.62 -4.11
N GLN A 309 14.34 -0.63 -4.80
CA GLN A 309 15.43 0.19 -4.25
C GLN A 309 14.92 1.43 -3.53
N SER A 310 13.83 2.02 -4.03
CA SER A 310 13.24 3.26 -3.54
C SER A 310 12.25 2.99 -2.41
N ALA A 311 12.79 2.88 -1.18
CA ALA A 311 11.98 2.71 0.01
C ALA A 311 11.62 4.06 0.65
N TYR A 312 10.47 4.07 1.33
CA TYR A 312 10.02 5.17 2.17
C TYR A 312 9.71 4.65 3.57
N TYR A 313 9.87 5.52 4.56
CA TYR A 313 9.56 5.25 5.95
C TYR A 313 8.50 6.23 6.45
N ALA A 314 7.37 5.72 6.89
CA ALA A 314 6.30 6.49 7.50
C ALA A 314 6.42 6.42 9.03
N GLU A 315 6.36 7.57 9.68
CA GLU A 315 6.27 7.69 11.13
C GLU A 315 5.56 9.01 11.47
N ASN A 316 4.55 8.94 12.34
CA ASN A 316 3.81 10.09 12.86
C ASN A 316 3.36 11.10 11.78
N ASP A 317 2.65 10.60 10.77
CA ASP A 317 2.10 11.40 9.66
C ASP A 317 3.16 12.09 8.77
N LYS A 318 4.44 11.75 8.94
CA LYS A 318 5.53 12.14 8.04
C LYS A 318 6.00 10.94 7.22
N LEU A 319 6.44 11.24 6.01
CA LEU A 319 7.05 10.28 5.12
C LEU A 319 8.50 10.69 4.84
N TYR A 320 9.41 9.75 5.00
CA TYR A 320 10.83 9.93 4.75
C TYR A 320 11.27 9.06 3.58
N ARG A 321 12.03 9.61 2.64
CA ARG A 321 12.77 8.84 1.64
C ARG A 321 13.90 8.11 2.35
N VAL A 322 14.02 6.82 2.10
CA VAL A 322 15.09 5.99 2.67
C VAL A 322 16.24 5.92 1.64
N PRO A 323 17.50 6.21 2.04
CA PRO A 323 18.65 5.99 1.19
C PRO A 323 18.71 4.54 0.68
N PRO A 324 19.02 4.28 -0.60
CA PRO A 324 18.96 2.94 -1.18
C PRO A 324 19.76 1.87 -0.43
N GLU A 325 20.91 2.23 0.13
CA GLU A 325 21.77 1.37 0.94
C GLU A 325 21.14 0.96 2.29
N LEU A 326 20.16 1.73 2.76
CA LEU A 326 19.38 1.44 3.95
C LEU A 326 18.05 0.72 3.64
N GLY A 327 17.81 0.38 2.37
CA GLY A 327 16.57 -0.23 1.89
C GLY A 327 16.21 -1.58 2.51
N GLU A 328 17.13 -2.29 3.17
CA GLU A 328 16.85 -3.56 3.87
C GLU A 328 16.41 -3.40 5.33
N TYR A 329 16.59 -2.21 5.91
CA TYR A 329 16.15 -1.90 7.27
C TYR A 329 14.66 -1.57 7.30
N SER A 330 14.01 -1.89 8.41
CA SER A 330 12.57 -1.64 8.61
C SER A 330 12.28 -0.77 9.83
N ARG A 331 13.31 -0.36 10.57
CA ARG A 331 13.19 0.61 11.66
C ARG A 331 14.22 1.71 11.49
N PHE A 332 13.79 2.93 11.70
CA PHE A 332 14.63 4.11 11.61
C PHE A 332 14.44 4.94 12.87
N ARG A 333 15.45 5.73 13.22
CA ARG A 333 15.26 6.84 14.14
C ARG A 333 14.94 8.05 13.28
N THR A 334 13.90 8.80 13.61
CA THR A 334 13.52 10.03 12.90
C THR A 334 13.72 11.24 13.80
N LEU A 335 13.55 12.45 13.26
CA LEU A 335 13.61 13.68 14.05
C LEU A 335 12.52 13.71 15.13
N CYS A 336 12.89 14.20 16.31
CA CYS A 336 11.93 14.38 17.39
C CYS A 336 10.87 15.37 16.91
N HIS A 337 9.60 15.02 17.06
CA HIS A 337 8.53 15.89 16.59
C HIS A 337 8.27 16.99 17.59
N ASP A 338 7.84 18.13 17.07
CA ASP A 338 7.25 19.16 17.88
C ASP A 338 5.98 18.58 18.54
N ALA A 339 5.89 18.70 19.86
CA ALA A 339 4.81 18.11 20.65
C ALA A 339 3.44 18.76 20.40
N THR A 340 3.41 19.80 19.56
CA THR A 340 2.23 20.63 19.26
C THR A 340 1.26 19.98 18.28
N VAL A 341 1.70 19.04 17.44
CA VAL A 341 0.83 18.35 16.48
C VAL A 341 0.44 16.98 17.03
N PRO A 342 -0.86 16.71 17.27
CA PRO A 342 -1.32 15.40 17.70
C PRO A 342 -0.99 14.35 16.64
N VAL A 343 -0.22 13.34 17.02
CA VAL A 343 0.04 12.17 16.17
C VAL A 343 -1.18 11.26 16.22
N LEU A 344 -1.78 10.89 15.09
CA LEU A 344 -2.97 10.04 15.10
C LEU A 344 -2.65 8.61 15.60
N HIS A 345 -1.55 8.03 15.10
CA HIS A 345 -1.19 6.63 15.32
C HIS A 345 0.20 6.45 15.94
N PRO A 346 0.45 6.91 17.19
CA PRO A 346 1.81 6.96 17.76
C PRO A 346 2.45 5.60 18.03
N ARG A 347 1.68 4.49 18.05
CA ARG A 347 2.24 3.13 18.13
C ARG A 347 2.56 2.55 16.75
N GLY A 348 2.19 3.20 15.65
CA GLY A 348 2.31 2.69 14.29
C GLY A 348 1.69 1.31 14.13
N GLY A 349 2.21 0.50 13.21
CA GLY A 349 1.76 -0.88 12.98
C GLY A 349 1.29 -1.12 11.55
N HIS A 350 1.05 -2.39 11.24
CA HIS A 350 0.78 -2.86 9.89
C HIS A 350 -0.52 -2.32 9.27
N MET A 351 -1.50 -1.89 10.08
CA MET A 351 -2.80 -1.41 9.59
C MET A 351 -2.90 0.12 9.48
N TYR A 352 -1.83 0.86 9.77
CA TYR A 352 -1.86 2.31 9.96
C TYR A 352 -1.21 3.11 8.82
N TYR A 353 -1.37 2.69 7.57
CA TYR A 353 -0.73 3.39 6.43
C TYR A 353 -1.52 4.64 6.01
N ASN A 354 -0.78 5.68 5.59
CA ASN A 354 -1.32 6.98 5.12
C ASN A 354 -2.22 7.70 6.15
N GLY A 355 -1.89 7.59 7.44
CA GLY A 355 -2.66 8.22 8.52
C GLY A 355 -4.03 7.58 8.76
N ARG A 356 -4.32 6.41 8.15
CA ARG A 356 -5.63 5.75 8.22
C ARG A 356 -5.57 4.48 9.06
N ASP A 357 -6.63 4.23 9.83
CA ASP A 357 -6.90 2.96 10.48
C ASP A 357 -7.70 2.06 9.53
N ALA A 358 -7.01 1.15 8.84
CA ALA A 358 -7.66 0.25 7.89
C ALA A 358 -8.67 -0.69 8.57
N GLU A 359 -8.45 -1.10 9.82
CA GLU A 359 -9.41 -1.95 10.52
C GLU A 359 -10.66 -1.16 10.95
N GLY A 360 -10.46 0.05 11.46
CA GLY A 360 -11.53 0.99 11.75
C GLY A 360 -12.40 1.28 10.53
N MET A 361 -11.79 1.47 9.35
CA MET A 361 -12.50 1.64 8.09
C MET A 361 -13.40 0.42 7.78
N VAL A 362 -12.86 -0.81 7.83
CA VAL A 362 -13.64 -2.05 7.56
C VAL A 362 -14.81 -2.17 8.54
N ARG A 363 -14.56 -1.94 9.83
CA ARG A 363 -15.58 -2.01 10.90
C ARG A 363 -16.71 -1.00 10.66
N ARG A 364 -16.35 0.26 10.41
CA ARG A 364 -17.32 1.35 10.15
C ARG A 364 -18.12 1.09 8.87
N LEU A 365 -17.52 0.52 7.84
CA LEU A 365 -18.24 0.12 6.63
C LEU A 365 -19.27 -0.98 6.92
N GLY A 366 -18.94 -1.93 7.81
CA GLY A 366 -19.88 -2.93 8.32
C GLY A 366 -21.11 -2.32 8.97
N TRP A 367 -20.92 -1.37 9.90
CA TRP A 367 -22.05 -0.67 10.54
C TRP A 367 -22.90 0.12 9.55
N PHE A 368 -22.28 0.77 8.57
CA PHE A 368 -23.02 1.51 7.54
C PHE A 368 -23.88 0.56 6.68
N LYS A 369 -23.37 -0.62 6.34
CA LYS A 369 -24.13 -1.68 5.66
C LYS A 369 -25.30 -2.21 6.48
N GLU A 370 -25.11 -2.35 7.79
CA GLU A 370 -26.19 -2.77 8.69
C GLU A 370 -27.27 -1.70 8.78
N ALA A 371 -26.90 -0.43 8.93
CA ALA A 371 -27.82 0.70 9.01
C ALA A 371 -28.68 0.88 7.74
N LEU A 372 -28.21 0.43 6.57
CA LEU A 372 -28.98 0.45 5.33
C LEU A 372 -30.18 -0.50 5.31
N LYS A 373 -30.25 -1.47 6.22
CA LYS A 373 -31.36 -2.43 6.27
C LYS A 373 -32.65 -1.82 6.84
N ASP A 374 -32.55 -0.69 7.55
CA ASP A 374 -33.64 -0.11 8.35
C ASP A 374 -34.30 1.11 7.67
N GLU A 375 -34.59 1.08 6.35
CA GLU A 375 -35.17 2.26 5.68
C GLU A 375 -36.52 2.70 6.29
N PRO A 376 -36.73 4.00 6.64
CA PRO A 376 -35.86 5.19 6.52
C PRO A 376 -35.10 5.57 7.82
N GLY A 377 -33.81 5.95 7.72
CA GLY A 377 -33.01 6.43 8.88
C GLY A 377 -31.50 6.17 8.88
N VAL A 378 -30.95 5.60 7.80
CA VAL A 378 -29.57 5.08 7.66
C VAL A 378 -28.48 5.95 8.31
N ARG A 379 -28.48 7.27 8.06
CA ARG A 379 -27.46 8.19 8.59
C ARG A 379 -27.50 8.25 10.11
N ALA A 380 -28.68 8.46 10.68
CA ALA A 380 -28.86 8.54 12.13
C ALA A 380 -28.55 7.19 12.79
N ALA A 381 -28.99 6.08 12.19
CA ALA A 381 -28.69 4.74 12.66
C ALA A 381 -27.18 4.44 12.67
N TYR A 382 -26.47 4.81 11.60
CA TYR A 382 -25.02 4.66 11.52
C TYR A 382 -24.29 5.52 12.57
N LEU A 383 -24.64 6.80 12.70
CA LEU A 383 -24.00 7.69 13.69
C LEU A 383 -24.26 7.22 15.12
N THR A 384 -25.46 6.71 15.39
CA THR A 384 -25.79 6.08 16.68
C THR A 384 -24.86 4.90 16.98
N LYS A 385 -24.51 4.07 15.98
CA LYS A 385 -23.55 2.98 16.17
C LYS A 385 -22.13 3.49 16.47
N VAL A 386 -21.70 4.56 15.80
CA VAL A 386 -20.40 5.18 16.07
C VAL A 386 -20.34 5.72 17.50
N GLU A 387 -21.39 6.40 17.96
CA GLU A 387 -21.50 6.92 19.33
C GLU A 387 -21.55 5.79 20.38
N GLN A 388 -22.32 4.72 20.13
CA GLN A 388 -22.38 3.55 21.00
C GLN A 388 -21.02 2.87 21.16
N ASP A 389 -20.26 2.75 20.07
CA ASP A 389 -18.92 2.15 20.09
C ASP A 389 -17.91 3.02 20.85
N ALA A 390 -17.96 4.34 20.66
CA ALA A 390 -17.15 5.28 21.43
C ALA A 390 -17.48 5.25 22.93
N ALA A 391 -18.77 5.21 23.29
CA ALA A 391 -19.21 5.13 24.69
C ALA A 391 -18.84 3.80 25.35
N LYS A 392 -18.95 2.67 24.62
CA LYS A 392 -18.56 1.35 25.13
C LYS A 392 -17.07 1.29 25.45
N ALA A 393 -16.24 1.93 24.66
CA ALA A 393 -14.81 1.97 24.91
C ALA A 393 -14.40 2.94 26.02
N ALA A 394 -15.12 4.03 26.23
CA ALA A 394 -14.88 4.95 27.34
C ALA A 394 -15.20 4.34 28.72
N SER A 395 -15.95 3.23 28.76
CA SER A 395 -16.34 2.53 30.00
C SER A 395 -15.50 1.29 30.33
N CYS A 396 -14.55 0.92 29.47
CA CYS A 396 -13.59 -0.18 29.67
C CYS A 396 -12.21 0.38 30.04
#